data_AF-A0A521U737-F1
#
_entry.id   AF-A0A521U737-F1
#
_cell.length_a   1.000
_cell.length_b   1.000
_cell.length_c   1.000
_cell.angle_alpha   90.00
_cell.angle_beta   90.00
_cell.angle_gamma   90.00
#
_symmetry.space_group_name_H-M   'P 1'
#
loop_
_entity.id
_entity.type
_entity.pdbx_description
1 polymer ?
#
loop_
_entity_poly.entity_id
_entity_poly.type
_entity_poly.pdbx_seq_one_letter_code
_entity_poly.pdbx_strand_id
1 'polypeptide(L)' 'MRRTTIVAPEDLLERLRRLAAERGVSLATVIREALEEKAQSWRPKPRSLGIGDSGRTDIARRTGEEPAIPAPWR' A
#
# COMPACT_ATOMS: atom_id res chain seq x y z
N MET A 1 -15.61 14.53 -1.87
CA MET A 1 -15.95 13.09 -1.97
C MET A 1 -16.32 12.74 -3.41
N ARG A 2 -16.00 11.54 -3.89
CA ARG A 2 -16.42 11.01 -5.21
C ARG A 2 -17.44 9.88 -5.00
N ARG A 3 -18.53 9.87 -5.77
CA ARG A 3 -19.54 8.80 -5.73
C ARG A 3 -18.98 7.54 -6.40
N THR A 4 -19.03 6.43 -5.68
CA THR A 4 -18.57 5.11 -6.15
C THR A 4 -19.66 4.10 -5.87
N THR A 5 -20.04 3.33 -6.89
CA THR A 5 -20.95 2.19 -6.71
C THR A 5 -20.10 0.94 -6.51
N ILE A 6 -20.38 0.20 -5.44
CA ILE A 6 -19.75 -1.09 -5.16
C ILE A 6 -20.82 -2.17 -5.18
N VAL A 7 -20.46 -3.36 -5.68
CA VAL A 7 -21.29 -4.55 -5.54
C VAL A 7 -20.79 -5.32 -4.33
N ALA A 8 -21.71 -5.71 -3.45
CA ALA A 8 -21.40 -6.47 -2.25
C ALA A 8 -22.49 -7.54 -2.04
N PRO A 9 -22.15 -8.67 -1.39
CA PRO A 9 -23.14 -9.66 -0.98
C PRO A 9 -24.23 -9.04 -0.10
N GLU A 10 -25.48 -9.46 -0.27
CA GLU A 10 -26.61 -8.88 0.47
C GLU A 10 -26.49 -9.13 1.98
N ASP A 11 -26.02 -10.32 2.37
CA ASP A 11 -25.80 -10.68 3.78
C ASP A 11 -24.75 -9.79 4.45
N LEU A 12 -23.75 -9.32 3.70
CA LEU A 12 -22.77 -8.36 4.20
C LEU A 12 -23.41 -6.98 4.40
N LEU A 13 -24.19 -6.52 3.42
CA LEU A 13 -24.89 -5.23 3.53
C LEU A 13 -25.89 -5.22 4.69
N GLU A 14 -26.60 -6.33 4.91
CA GLU A 14 -27.53 -6.45 6.03
C GLU A 14 -26.82 -6.37 7.39
N ARG A 15 -25.70 -7.08 7.55
CA ARG A 15 -24.88 -7.01 8.78
C ARG A 15 -24.35 -5.60 9.03
N LEU A 16 -23.89 -4.90 7.99
CA LEU A 16 -23.43 -3.52 8.11
C LEU A 16 -24.56 -2.54 8.43
N ARG A 17 -25.79 -2.77 7.93
CA ARG A 17 -26.96 -1.97 8.30
C ARG A 17 -27.33 -2.14 9.77
N ARG A 18 -27.28 -3.37 10.30
CA ARG A 18 -27.52 -3.63 11.73
C ARG A 18 -26.48 -2.92 12.60
N LEU A 19 -25.19 -3.04 12.25
CA LEU A 19 -24.11 -2.32 12.94
C LEU A 19 -24.30 -0.79 12.91
N ALA A 20 -24.72 -0.24 11.77
CA ALA A 20 -24.99 1.19 11.63
C ALA A 20 -26.17 1.62 12.52
N ALA A 21 -27.23 0.81 12.59
CA ALA A 21 -28.40 1.05 13.44
C ALA A 21 -28.04 0.99 14.94
N GLU A 22 -27.28 -0.01 15.36
CA GLU A 22 -26.80 -0.14 16.75
C GLU A 22 -25.94 1.05 17.19
N ARG A 23 -25.13 1.59 16.27
CA ARG A 23 -24.27 2.76 16.52
C ARG A 23 -24.97 4.11 16.32
N GLY A 24 -26.20 4.13 15.82
CA GLY A 24 -26.91 5.37 15.51
C GLY A 24 -26.25 6.22 14.41
N VAL A 25 -25.53 5.59 13.46
CA VAL A 25 -24.84 6.27 12.36
C VAL A 25 -25.35 5.80 11.00
N SER A 26 -25.00 6.53 9.94
CA SER A 26 -25.35 6.11 8.57
C SER A 26 -24.54 4.89 8.12
N LEU A 27 -25.12 4.06 7.25
CA LEU A 27 -24.39 2.97 6.58
C LEU A 27 -23.14 3.50 5.83
N ALA A 28 -23.24 4.68 5.24
CA ALA A 28 -22.11 5.32 4.55
C ALA A 28 -20.96 5.69 5.49
N THR A 29 -21.24 5.95 6.77
CA THR A 29 -20.22 6.18 7.80
C THR A 29 -19.46 4.89 8.08
N VAL A 30 -20.18 3.80 8.34
CA VAL A 30 -19.59 2.47 8.60
C VAL A 30 -18.74 2.00 7.42
N ILE A 31 -19.26 2.12 6.18
CA ILE A 31 -18.51 1.73 4.98
C ILE A 31 -17.22 2.54 4.84
N ARG A 32 -17.27 3.85 5.10
CA ARG A 32 -16.09 4.71 5.00
C ARG A 32 -15.05 4.39 6.05
N GLU A 33 -15.45 4.17 7.30
CA GLU A 33 -14.54 3.74 8.37
C GLU A 33 -13.84 2.43 7.99
N ALA A 34 -14.58 1.43 7.53
CA ALA A 34 -14.00 0.14 7.12
C ALA A 34 -13.01 0.29 5.94
N LEU A 35 -13.30 1.17 4.98
CA LEU A 35 -12.38 1.46 3.87
C LEU A 35 -11.12 2.19 4.35
N GLU A 36 -11.26 3.13 5.28
CA GLU A 36 -10.15 3.88 5.88
C GLU A 36 -9.22 2.95 6.67
N GLU A 37 -9.78 2.10 7.53
CA GLU A 37 -9.03 1.09 8.30
C GLU A 37 -8.29 0.12 7.37
N LYS A 38 -8.93 -0.30 6.27
CA LYS A 38 -8.29 -1.17 5.29
C LYS A 38 -7.14 -0.47 4.57
N ALA A 39 -7.30 0.81 4.23
CA ALA A 39 -6.26 1.61 3.59
C ALA A 39 -5.08 1.87 4.54
N GLN A 40 -5.36 2.20 5.81
CA GLN A 40 -4.32 2.44 6.83
C GLN A 40 -3.51 1.17 7.15
N SER A 41 -4.18 0.01 7.17
CA SER A 41 -3.50 -1.28 7.39
C SER A 41 -2.72 -1.78 6.16
N TRP A 42 -2.95 -1.19 4.98
CA TRP A 42 -2.22 -1.58 3.77
C TRP A 42 -0.82 -0.98 3.76
N ARG A 43 0.18 -1.84 3.97
CA ARG A 43 1.60 -1.50 3.78
C ARG A 43 2.11 -2.17 2.50
N PRO A 44 2.37 -1.42 1.42
CA PRO A 44 2.95 -2.00 0.22
C PRO A 44 4.33 -2.59 0.56
N LYS A 45 4.54 -3.85 0.22
CA LYS A 45 5.89 -4.42 0.30
C LYS A 45 6.76 -3.70 -0.74
N PRO A 46 7.92 -3.14 -0.36
CA PRO A 46 8.82 -2.53 -1.34
C PRO A 46 9.21 -3.59 -2.37
N ARG A 47 8.87 -3.34 -3.64
CA ARG A 47 9.14 -4.25 -4.75
C ARG A 47 10.60 -4.18 -5.22
N SER A 48 11.36 -3.18 -4.77
CA SER A 48 12.79 -3.05 -5.01
C SER A 48 13.49 -2.47 -3.78
N LEU A 49 14.34 -3.27 -3.14
CA LEU A 49 15.37 -2.81 -2.20
C LEU A 49 16.73 -2.67 -2.92
N GLY A 50 16.69 -2.29 -4.21
CA GLY A 50 17.84 -2.27 -5.10
C GLY A 50 17.36 -2.27 -6.54
N ILE A 51 17.25 -1.08 -7.15
CA ILE A 51 17.09 -0.97 -8.60
C ILE A 51 18.49 -1.25 -9.19
N GLY A 52 18.70 -2.49 -9.58
CA GLY A 52 19.93 -2.95 -10.27
C GLY A 52 20.59 -4.12 -9.54
N ASP A 53 20.48 -5.31 -10.13
CA ASP A 53 21.44 -6.39 -9.88
C ASP A 53 22.72 -6.04 -10.65
N SER A 54 23.67 -5.42 -9.97
CA SER A 54 24.98 -5.09 -10.54
C SER A 54 25.85 -6.34 -10.76
N GLY A 55 25.39 -7.52 -10.32
CA GLY A 55 26.20 -8.75 -10.24
C GLY A 55 27.38 -8.63 -9.26
N ARG A 56 27.47 -7.53 -8.50
CA ARG A 56 28.58 -7.21 -7.61
C ARG A 56 28.08 -7.00 -6.19
N THR A 57 28.54 -7.84 -5.28
CA THR A 57 28.13 -7.84 -3.86
C THR A 57 28.92 -6.84 -3.00
N ASP A 58 29.93 -6.16 -3.56
CA ASP A 58 30.87 -5.29 -2.86
C ASP A 58 30.62 -3.78 -3.06
N ILE A 59 29.66 -3.38 -3.89
CA ILE A 59 29.43 -1.97 -4.25
C ILE A 59 29.14 -1.09 -3.02
N ALA A 60 28.24 -1.55 -2.15
CA ALA A 60 27.89 -0.79 -0.94
C ALA A 60 29.09 -0.61 0.02
N ARG A 61 30.03 -1.57 0.03
CA ARG A 61 31.23 -1.50 0.87
C ARG A 61 32.24 -0.48 0.34
N ARG A 62 32.40 -0.39 -0.98
CA ARG A 62 33.43 0.43 -1.64
C ARG A 62 33.07 1.90 -1.82
N THR A 63 31.83 2.29 -1.57
CA THR A 63 31.30 3.64 -1.84
C THR A 63 32.05 4.76 -1.09
N GLY A 64 32.81 4.45 -0.03
CA GLY A 64 33.64 5.41 0.70
C GLY A 64 35.16 5.23 0.60
N GLU A 65 35.65 4.14 -0.01
CA GLU A 65 37.07 3.76 0.03
C GLU A 65 37.81 3.98 -1.29
N GLU A 66 37.12 3.86 -2.43
CA GLU A 66 37.75 3.91 -3.75
C GLU A 66 37.10 4.98 -4.64
N PRO A 67 37.90 5.85 -5.30
CA PRO A 67 37.37 6.75 -6.31
C PRO A 67 36.86 5.94 -7.50
N ALA A 68 35.63 6.22 -7.94
CA ALA A 68 35.05 5.56 -9.11
C ALA A 68 35.81 5.96 -10.37
N ILE A 69 36.60 5.04 -10.92
CA ILE A 69 37.25 5.22 -12.23
C ILE A 69 36.24 4.82 -13.31
N PRO A 70 35.73 5.76 -14.13
CA PRO A 70 34.83 5.41 -15.22
C PRO A 70 35.56 4.54 -16.24
N ALA A 71 34.90 3.50 -16.74
CA ALA A 71 35.44 2.70 -17.82
C ALA A 71 35.66 3.59 -19.07
N PRO A 72 36.73 3.34 -19.86
CA PRO A 72 36.93 4.06 -21.11
C PRO A 72 35.71 3.85 -22.00
N TRP A 73 35.15 4.96 -22.46
CA TRP A 73 34.12 4.95 -23.49
C TRP A 73 34.74 4.37 -24.76
N ARG A 74 34.04 3.43 -25.40
CA ARG A 74 34.33 3.10 -26.81
C ARG A 74 33.71 4.16 -27.70
#